data_AF-A0A832FB53-F1
#
_entry.id   AF-A0A832FB53-F1
#
_cell.length_a   1.000
_cell.length_b   1.000
_cell.length_c   1.000
_cell.angle_alpha   90.00
_cell.angle_beta   90.00
_cell.angle_gamma   90.00
#
_symmetry.space_group_name_H-M   'P 1'
#
loop_
_entity.id
_entity.type
_entity.pdbx_description
1 polymer ?
#
loop_
_entity_poly.entity_id
_entity_poly.type
_entity_poly.pdbx_seq_one_letter_code
_entity_poly.pdbx_strand_id
1 'polypeptide(L)'
;MKPRITLISNDQDFIAEKFRIADNHLLSASKIAMLKIQSWKFALKTPEIGPGYLESVEDIIRNSFFNFVPPSHVLSEESFFFSPLEN
;
A
#
# COMPACT_ATOMS: atom_id res chain seq x y z
N MET A 1 2.40 -6.73 -51.78
CA MET A 1 1.69 -7.26 -50.60
C MET A 1 2.28 -6.60 -49.36
N LYS A 2 1.49 -5.84 -48.60
CA LYS A 2 1.93 -5.17 -47.36
C LYS A 2 1.69 -6.14 -46.21
N PRO A 3 2.68 -6.47 -45.35
CA PRO A 3 2.45 -7.40 -44.26
C PRO A 3 1.51 -6.78 -43.23
N ARG A 4 0.43 -7.50 -42.91
CA ARG A 4 -0.50 -7.14 -41.85
C ARG A 4 0.14 -7.56 -40.53
N ILE A 5 0.74 -6.61 -39.81
CA ILE A 5 1.24 -6.85 -38.45
C ILE A 5 0.03 -7.09 -37.57
N THR A 6 -0.22 -8.35 -37.22
CA THR A 6 -1.11 -8.69 -36.12
C THR A 6 -0.42 -8.28 -34.83
N LEU A 7 -0.85 -7.17 -34.23
CA LEU A 7 -0.54 -6.84 -32.83
C LEU A 7 -1.18 -7.90 -31.94
N ILE A 8 -0.50 -9.02 -31.77
CA ILE A 8 -0.77 -9.93 -30.66
C ILE A 8 -0.20 -9.18 -29.45
N SER A 9 -1.06 -8.51 -28.68
CA SER A 9 -0.67 -7.94 -27.40
C SER A 9 -0.09 -9.08 -26.57
N ASN A 10 1.18 -8.96 -26.17
CA ASN A 10 1.78 -9.91 -25.26
C ASN A 10 1.19 -9.65 -23.87
N ASP A 11 0.17 -10.43 -23.51
CA ASP A 11 -0.52 -10.32 -22.23
C ASP A 11 0.45 -10.49 -21.04
N GLN A 12 1.54 -11.26 -21.21
CA GLN A 12 2.56 -11.42 -20.18
C GLN A 12 3.36 -10.13 -19.98
N ASP A 13 3.78 -9.47 -21.06
CA ASP A 13 4.51 -8.19 -20.98
C ASP A 13 3.61 -7.10 -20.37
N PHE A 14 2.32 -7.09 -20.73
CA PHE A 14 1.34 -6.16 -20.18
C PHE A 14 1.13 -6.34 -18.67
N ILE A 15 0.99 -7.59 -18.22
CA ILE A 15 0.86 -7.92 -16.79
C ILE A 15 2.14 -7.58 -16.04
N ALA A 16 3.31 -7.92 -16.61
CA ALA A 16 4.60 -7.64 -16.02
C ALA A 16 4.81 -6.12 -15.82
N GLU A 17 4.45 -5.31 -16.82
CA GLU A 17 4.54 -3.86 -16.72
C GLU A 17 3.62 -3.28 -15.63
N LYS A 18 2.37 -3.76 -15.55
CA LYS A 18 1.44 -3.36 -14.48
C LYS A 18 1.98 -3.72 -13.10
N PHE A 19 2.50 -4.94 -12.94
CA PHE A 19 3.09 -5.37 -11.68
C PHE A 19 4.29 -4.49 -11.31
N ARG A 20 5.18 -4.22 -12.27
CA ARG A 20 6.36 -3.36 -12.07
C ARG A 20 5.96 -1.94 -11.63
N ILE A 21 4.93 -1.36 -12.23
CA ILE A 21 4.42 -0.04 -11.82
C ILE A 21 3.90 -0.09 -10.38
N ALA A 22 3.07 -1.09 -10.05
CA ALA A 22 2.53 -1.25 -8.69
C ALA A 22 3.63 -1.44 -7.64
N ASP A 23 4.62 -2.28 -7.94
CA ASP A 23 5.76 -2.54 -7.05
C ASP A 23 6.62 -1.30 -6.82
N ASN A 24 6.87 -0.51 -7.88
CA ASN A 24 7.56 0.78 -7.75
C ASN A 24 6.79 1.76 -6.85
N HIS A 25 5.46 1.83 -6.99
CA HIS A 25 4.62 2.65 -6.12
C HIS A 25 4.68 2.18 -4.67
N LEU A 26 4.60 0.87 -4.44
CA LEU A 26 4.71 0.27 -3.11
C LEU A 26 6.05 0.57 -2.44
N LEU A 27 7.16 0.40 -3.18
CA LEU A 27 8.50 0.71 -2.71
C LEU A 27 8.66 2.19 -2.36
N SER A 28 8.13 3.09 -3.19
CA SER A 28 8.16 4.53 -2.93
C SER A 28 7.37 4.89 -1.67
N ALA A 29 6.13 4.39 -1.56
CA ALA A 29 5.28 4.59 -0.39
C ALA A 29 5.95 4.07 0.89
N SER A 30 6.59 2.90 0.82
CA SER A 30 7.33 2.30 1.94
C SER A 30 8.50 3.16 2.41
N LYS A 31 9.26 3.74 1.48
CA LYS A 31 10.37 4.67 1.80
C LYS A 31 9.85 5.93 2.49
N ILE A 32 8.75 6.51 2.00
CA ILE A 32 8.12 7.69 2.61
C ILE A 32 7.63 7.35 4.02
N ALA A 33 6.96 6.21 4.20
CA ALA A 33 6.49 5.76 5.51
C ALA A 33 7.65 5.62 6.50
N MET A 34 8.76 5.01 6.07
CA MET A 34 9.97 4.86 6.89
C MET A 34 10.54 6.22 7.32
N LEU A 35 10.65 7.18 6.41
CA LEU A 35 11.13 8.53 6.72
C LEU A 35 10.22 9.24 7.73
N LYS A 36 8.90 9.11 7.59
CA LYS A 36 7.94 9.66 8.57
C LYS A 36 8.14 9.06 9.97
N ILE A 37 8.33 7.75 10.06
CA ILE A 37 8.59 7.07 11.35
C ILE A 37 9.91 7.57 11.96
N GLN A 38 10.96 7.73 11.16
CA GLN A 38 12.25 8.23 11.64
C GLN A 38 12.14 9.68 12.13
N SER A 39 11.48 10.54 11.35
CA SER A 39 11.20 11.93 11.74
C SER A 39 10.41 12.02 13.04
N TRP A 40 9.41 11.15 13.22
CA TRP A 40 8.65 11.06 14.47
C TRP A 40 9.52 10.62 15.66
N LYS A 41 10.31 9.56 15.50
CA LYS A 41 11.23 9.08 16.54
C LYS A 41 12.26 10.15 16.93
N PHE A 42 12.69 10.96 15.97
CA PHE A 42 13.54 12.11 16.23
C PHE A 42 12.80 13.16 17.04
N ALA A 43 11.59 13.52 16.61
CA ALA A 43 10.79 14.55 17.28
C ALA A 43 10.46 14.20 18.74
N LEU A 44 10.14 12.94 19.03
CA LEU A 44 9.91 12.47 20.41
C LEU A 44 11.13 12.64 21.34
N LYS A 45 12.34 12.69 20.78
CA LYS A 45 13.58 12.84 21.54
C LYS A 45 14.00 14.30 21.72
N THR A 46 13.32 15.24 21.06
CA THR A 46 13.66 16.67 21.10
C THR A 46 12.75 17.38 22.11
N PRO A 47 13.28 17.84 23.27
CA PRO A 47 12.47 18.42 24.34
C PRO A 47 11.77 19.74 24.00
N GLU A 48 12.19 20.43 22.92
CA GLU A 48 11.61 21.71 22.48
C GLU A 48 10.36 21.56 21.62
N ILE A 49 10.02 20.33 21.22
CA ILE A 49 8.85 20.09 20.39
C ILE A 49 7.60 20.12 21.28
N GLY A 50 6.81 21.17 21.10
CA GLY A 50 5.62 21.43 21.91
C GLY A 50 4.57 20.31 21.80
N PRO A 51 3.70 20.18 22.82
CA PRO A 51 2.74 19.09 22.95
C PRO A 51 1.77 18.97 21.77
N GLY A 52 1.42 20.07 21.11
CA GLY A 52 0.53 20.06 19.95
C GLY A 52 1.09 19.32 18.72
N TYR A 53 2.41 19.33 18.51
CA TYR A 53 3.00 18.53 17.43
C TYR A 53 2.90 17.04 17.76
N LEU A 54 3.17 16.64 19.01
CA LEU A 54 3.09 15.26 19.45
C LEU A 54 1.67 14.70 19.33
N GLU A 55 0.66 15.49 19.72
CA GLU A 55 -0.76 15.15 19.60
C GLU A 55 -1.18 14.96 18.14
N SER A 56 -0.83 15.91 17.25
CA SER A 56 -1.13 15.80 15.82
C SER A 56 -0.50 14.56 15.17
N VAL A 57 0.69 14.16 15.63
CA VAL A 57 1.38 12.98 15.12
C VAL A 57 0.76 11.70 15.67
N GLU A 58 0.31 11.69 16.93
CA GLU A 58 -0.42 10.56 17.50
C GLU A 58 -1.71 10.28 16.73
N ASP A 59 -2.47 11.32 16.39
CA ASP A 59 -3.68 11.20 15.59
C ASP A 59 -3.39 10.65 14.18
N ILE A 60 -2.32 11.10 13.54
CA ILE A 60 -1.90 10.59 12.23
C ILE A 60 -1.55 9.10 12.33
N ILE A 61 -0.83 8.68 13.37
CA ILE A 61 -0.46 7.28 13.57
C ILE A 61 -1.70 6.42 13.82
N ARG A 62 -2.61 6.86 14.70
CA ARG A 62 -3.90 6.19 14.96
C ARG A 62 -4.69 5.97 13.67
N ASN A 63 -4.78 7.02 12.85
CA ASN A 63 -5.56 6.97 11.61
C ASN A 63 -4.86 6.30 10.43
N SER A 64 -3.53 6.12 10.46
CA SER A 64 -2.77 5.53 9.34
C SER A 64 -2.36 4.07 9.58
N PHE A 65 -1.91 3.73 10.79
CA PHE A 65 -1.37 2.41 11.12
C PHE A 65 -2.41 1.44 11.65
N PHE A 66 -3.50 1.94 12.26
CA PHE A 66 -4.50 1.09 12.92
C PHE A 66 -5.81 0.92 12.12
N ASN A 67 -5.82 1.28 10.83
CA ASN A 67 -6.86 0.81 9.91
C ASN A 67 -6.61 -0.66 9.58
N PHE A 68 -6.79 -1.52 10.57
CA PHE A 68 -6.72 -2.96 10.39
C PHE A 68 -7.91 -3.37 9.53
N VAL A 69 -7.67 -3.56 8.24
CA VAL A 69 -8.67 -4.15 7.35
C VAL A 69 -8.72 -5.65 7.67
N PRO A 70 -9.86 -6.17 8.14
CA PRO A 70 -9.97 -7.60 8.43
C PRO A 70 -9.66 -8.41 7.15
N PRO A 71 -8.95 -9.55 7.25
CA PRO A 71 -8.70 -10.41 6.09
C PRO A 71 -9.99 -10.78 5.34
N SER A 72 -11.11 -10.93 6.06
CA SER A 72 -12.42 -11.18 5.47
C SER A 72 -12.91 -10.07 4.55
N HIS A 73 -12.59 -8.80 4.83
CA HIS A 73 -12.95 -7.66 3.98
C HIS A 73 -12.16 -7.66 2.68
N VAL A 74 -10.86 -7.96 2.76
CA VAL A 74 -10.00 -8.10 1.56
C VAL A 74 -10.50 -9.26 0.69
N LEU A 75 -10.79 -10.41 1.32
CA LEU A 75 -11.26 -11.60 0.61
C LEU A 75 -12.64 -11.40 -0.04
N SER A 76 -13.54 -10.63 0.59
CA SER A 76 -14.84 -10.32 -0.01
C SER A 76 -14.72 -9.40 -1.23
N GLU A 77 -13.80 -8.43 -1.22
CA GLU A 77 -13.55 -7.56 -2.39
C GLU A 77 -13.00 -8.36 -3.58
N GLU A 78 -12.16 -9.36 -3.31
CA GLU A 78 -11.60 -10.28 -4.31
C GLU A 78 -12.60 -11.36 -4.77
N SER A 79 -13.89 -11.21 -4.47
CA SER A 79 -14.96 -12.17 -4.79
C SER A 79 -14.76 -13.57 -4.20
N PHE A 80 -13.96 -13.67 -3.14
CA PHE A 80 -13.77 -14.91 -2.39
C PHE A 80 -14.83 -15.02 -1.29
N PHE A 81 -15.94 -15.67 -1.62
CA PHE A 81 -17.00 -15.94 -0.66
C PHE A 81 -16.67 -17.23 0.10
N PHE A 82 -16.57 -17.15 1.42
CA PHE A 82 -16.47 -18.33 2.27
C PHE A 82 -17.76 -19.16 2.09
N SER A 83 -17.67 -20.23 1.31
CA SER A 83 -18.69 -21.28 1.35
C SER A 83 -18.43 -22.10 2.63
N PRO A 84 -19.45 -22.42 3.43
CA PRO A 84 -19.28 -23.42 4.46
C PRO A 84 -18.89 -24.73 3.77
N LEU A 85 -17.72 -25.26 4.11
CA LEU A 85 -17.40 -26.66 3.85
C LEU A 85 -18.29 -27.49 4.77
N GLU A 86 -19.47 -27.89 4.28
CA GLU A 86 -20.19 -29.02 4.88
C GLU A 86 -19.28 -30.25 4.73
N ASN A 87 -18.97 -30.89 5.86
CA ASN A 87 -18.13 -32.07 5.98
C ASN A 87 -19.01 -33.27 6.32
#